data_AF-A0A3N6FG36-F1
#
_entry.id   AF-A0A3N6FG36-F1
#
_cell.length_a   1.000
_cell.length_b   1.000
_cell.length_c   1.000
_cell.angle_alpha   90.00
_cell.angle_beta   90.00
_cell.angle_gamma   90.00
#
_symmetry.space_group_name_H-M   'P 1'
#
loop_
_entity.id
_entity.type
_entity.pdbx_description
1 polymer ?
#
loop_
_entity_poly.entity_id
_entity_poly.type
_entity_poly.pdbx_seq_one_letter_code
_entity_poly.pdbx_strand_id
1 'polypeptide(L)'
;MAPRGRPRDQHLLLTSACAAAGFSPRVTHNAVDRSAIAALVAGGHGICLLPRLATFPRSDALVRVPLTGDVVPTRRLVGFVRRGGSRTPLVRDGLRALREAAAESGGAHGGAHSGGSGL
;
A
#
# COMPACT_ATOMS: atom_id res chain seq x y z
N MET A 1 -14.72 -5.61 -18.02
CA MET A 1 -13.37 -5.13 -17.62
C MET A 1 -13.14 -5.51 -16.16
N ALA A 2 -12.44 -6.63 -15.91
CA ALA A 2 -12.21 -7.13 -14.55
C ALA A 2 -11.12 -6.30 -13.83
N PRO A 3 -11.21 -6.08 -12.51
CA PRO A 3 -10.17 -5.37 -11.79
C PRO A 3 -8.85 -6.15 -11.86
N ARG A 4 -7.83 -5.54 -12.48
CA ARG A 4 -6.45 -6.08 -12.54
C ARG A 4 -5.69 -5.96 -11.21
N GLY A 5 -6.40 -5.83 -10.09
CA GLY A 5 -5.79 -5.85 -8.77
C GLY A 5 -5.50 -7.29 -8.38
N ARG A 6 -4.34 -7.83 -8.77
CA ARG A 6 -3.89 -9.10 -8.17
C ARG A 6 -3.62 -8.83 -6.68
N PRO A 7 -4.12 -9.66 -5.75
CA PRO A 7 -3.98 -9.44 -4.31
C PRO A 7 -2.54 -9.54 -3.77
N ARG A 8 -1.51 -9.57 -4.64
CA ARG A 8 -0.08 -9.64 -4.29
C ARG A 8 0.77 -8.80 -5.25
N ASP A 9 0.56 -7.49 -5.24
CA ASP A 9 1.23 -6.51 -6.09
C ASP A 9 2.53 -5.94 -5.49
N GLN A 10 2.95 -6.38 -4.30
CA GLN A 10 4.10 -5.80 -3.59
C GLN A 10 5.42 -5.89 -4.35
N HIS A 11 5.72 -7.04 -4.97
CA HIS A 11 6.94 -7.18 -5.76
C HIS A 11 6.91 -6.28 -7.01
N LEU A 12 5.76 -6.17 -7.68
CA LEU A 12 5.61 -5.27 -8.82
C LEU A 12 5.76 -3.80 -8.41
N LEU A 13 5.13 -3.41 -7.30
CA LEU A 13 5.27 -2.07 -6.73
C LEU A 13 6.72 -1.76 -6.35
N LEU A 14 7.42 -2.71 -5.72
CA LEU A 14 8.84 -2.57 -5.40
C LEU A 14 9.67 -2.37 -6.67
N THR A 15 9.57 -3.29 -7.63
CA THR A 15 10.37 -3.25 -8.85
C THR A 15 10.06 -2.00 -9.68
N SER A 16 8.78 -1.60 -9.79
CA SER A 16 8.40 -0.38 -10.51
C SER A 16 8.89 0.88 -9.81
N ALA A 17 8.83 0.93 -8.48
CA ALA A 17 9.31 2.07 -7.71
C ALA A 17 10.83 2.22 -7.82
N CYS A 18 11.57 1.11 -7.69
CA CYS A 18 13.01 1.11 -7.89
C CYS A 18 13.38 1.54 -9.31
N ALA A 19 12.69 1.02 -10.33
CA ALA A 19 12.92 1.39 -11.72
C ALA A 19 12.65 2.89 -11.95
N ALA A 20 11.56 3.43 -11.38
CA ALA A 20 11.27 4.86 -11.44
C ALA A 20 12.32 5.73 -10.70
N ALA A 21 12.99 5.17 -9.69
CA ALA A 21 14.13 5.77 -9.01
C ALA A 21 15.48 5.51 -9.73
N GLY A 22 15.48 4.86 -10.90
CA GLY A 22 16.67 4.64 -11.72
C GLY A 22 17.53 3.43 -11.34
N PHE A 23 17.02 2.49 -10.54
CA PHE A 23 17.78 1.28 -10.16
C PHE A 23 16.95 0.00 -10.16
N SER A 24 17.62 -1.15 -10.15
CA SER A 24 16.97 -2.47 -9.99
C SER A 24 17.25 -3.04 -8.60
N PRO A 25 16.24 -3.53 -7.86
CA PRO A 25 16.45 -4.05 -6.52
C PRO A 25 17.15 -5.41 -6.56
N ARG A 26 18.11 -5.64 -5.66
CA ARG A 26 18.70 -6.97 -5.42
C ARG A 26 17.82 -7.75 -4.43
N VAL A 27 16.96 -8.63 -4.94
CA VAL A 27 16.07 -9.45 -4.10
C VAL A 27 16.79 -10.71 -3.65
N THR A 28 17.16 -10.77 -2.38
CA THR A 28 17.82 -11.94 -1.76
C THR A 28 16.84 -12.86 -1.03
N HIS A 29 15.70 -12.33 -0.58
CA HIS A 29 14.68 -13.07 0.18
C HIS A 29 13.29 -12.77 -0.36
N ASN A 30 12.41 -13.78 -0.35
CA ASN A 30 11.00 -13.62 -0.67
C ASN A 30 10.17 -14.27 0.43
N ALA A 31 9.31 -13.48 1.07
CA ALA A 31 8.39 -13.93 2.08
C ALA A 31 7.04 -13.22 1.89
N VAL A 32 5.97 -13.94 2.19
CA VAL A 32 4.59 -13.40 2.10
C VAL A 32 4.09 -12.97 3.48
N ASP A 33 4.58 -13.65 4.52
CA ASP A 33 4.19 -13.37 5.89
C ASP A 33 4.99 -12.19 6.46
N ARG A 34 4.28 -11.27 7.13
CA ARG A 34 4.86 -10.04 7.66
C ARG A 34 5.77 -10.29 8.86
N SER A 35 5.49 -11.32 9.67
CA SER A 35 6.33 -11.66 10.82
C SER A 35 7.66 -12.25 10.35
N ALA A 36 7.64 -13.09 9.32
CA ALA A 36 8.85 -13.60 8.68
C ALA A 36 9.69 -12.49 8.06
N ILE A 37 9.06 -11.54 7.35
CA ILE A 37 9.76 -10.35 6.82
C ILE A 37 10.38 -9.53 7.97
N ALA A 38 9.62 -9.28 9.05
CA ALA A 38 10.11 -8.53 10.20
C ALA A 38 11.32 -9.20 10.85
N ALA A 39 11.28 -10.53 11.04
CA ALA A 39 12.39 -11.29 11.60
C ALA A 39 13.65 -11.24 10.72
N LEU A 40 13.49 -11.34 9.39
CA LEU A 40 14.60 -11.21 8.44
C LEU A 40 15.27 -9.83 8.52
N VAL A 41 14.46 -8.76 8.56
CA VAL A 41 14.98 -7.39 8.65
C VAL A 41 15.62 -7.13 10.02
N ALA A 42 14.99 -7.59 11.11
CA ALA A 42 15.53 -7.46 12.46
C ALA A 42 16.85 -8.24 12.64
N GLY A 43 16.99 -9.37 11.95
CA GLY A 43 18.23 -10.14 11.89
C GLY A 43 19.30 -9.57 10.94
N GLY A 44 19.06 -8.42 10.30
CA GLY A 44 20.03 -7.77 9.42
C GLY A 44 20.15 -8.40 8.02
N HIS A 45 19.20 -9.24 7.61
CA HIS A 45 19.24 -9.94 6.32
C HIS A 45 18.69 -9.11 5.13
N GLY A 46 18.39 -7.83 5.36
CA GLY A 46 18.01 -6.88 4.30
C GLY A 46 17.02 -5.82 4.77
N ILE A 47 16.37 -5.18 3.80
CA ILE A 47 15.32 -4.17 4.01
C ILE A 47 14.03 -4.59 3.29
N CYS A 48 12.89 -4.05 3.70
CA CYS A 48 11.61 -4.31 3.04
C CYS A 48 10.79 -3.03 2.85
N LEU A 49 9.96 -3.00 1.81
CA LEU A 49 8.96 -1.95 1.62
C LEU A 49 7.75 -2.21 2.54
N LEU A 50 7.41 -1.22 3.37
CA LEU A 50 6.29 -1.31 4.31
C LEU A 50 5.14 -0.38 3.91
N PRO A 51 3.96 -0.89 3.53
CA PRO A 51 2.77 -0.06 3.32
C PRO A 51 2.35 0.64 4.61
N ARG A 52 1.93 1.89 4.55
CA ARG A 52 1.52 2.67 5.74
C ARG A 52 0.38 2.04 6.55
N LEU A 53 -0.57 1.43 5.86
CA LEU A 53 -1.73 0.74 6.46
C LEU A 53 -1.40 -0.67 6.99
N ALA A 54 -0.15 -1.12 6.84
CA ALA A 54 0.22 -2.42 7.33
C ALA A 54 0.37 -2.41 8.85
N THR A 55 -0.36 -3.30 9.51
CA THR A 55 0.07 -3.80 10.82
C THR A 55 1.36 -4.58 10.62
N PHE A 56 2.42 -4.13 11.26
CA PHE A 56 3.74 -4.74 11.19
C PHE A 56 4.28 -4.84 12.61
N PRO A 57 4.87 -5.98 13.00
CA PRO A 57 5.42 -6.15 14.34
C PRO A 57 6.33 -4.98 14.69
N ARG A 58 6.07 -4.33 15.83
CA ARG A 58 7.00 -3.36 16.39
C ARG A 58 8.09 -4.13 17.11
N SER A 59 9.33 -3.76 16.85
CA SER A 59 10.52 -4.27 17.51
C SER A 59 11.51 -3.14 17.58
N ASP A 60 12.21 -3.00 18.71
CA ASP A 60 13.23 -1.96 18.89
C ASP A 60 14.42 -2.15 17.93
N ALA A 61 14.58 -3.36 17.38
CA ALA A 61 15.55 -3.67 16.33
C ALA A 61 15.13 -3.18 14.94
N LEU A 62 13.94 -2.61 14.77
CA LEU A 62 13.40 -2.18 13.48
C LEU A 62 13.18 -0.67 13.45
N VAL A 63 13.83 -0.01 12.49
CA VAL A 63 13.61 1.41 12.20
C VAL A 63 12.77 1.57 10.95
N ARG A 64 11.74 2.42 11.01
CA ARG A 64 10.92 2.78 9.84
C ARG A 64 11.43 4.08 9.25
N VAL A 65 11.88 4.02 8.00
CA VAL A 65 12.36 5.20 7.25
C VAL A 65 11.26 5.65 6.28
N PRO A 66 10.75 6.89 6.38
CA PRO A 66 9.83 7.44 5.39
C PRO A 66 10.49 7.51 4.01
N LEU A 67 9.77 7.05 2.98
CA LEU A 67 10.19 7.30 1.60
C LEU A 67 9.90 8.77 1.26
N THR A 68 10.91 9.45 0.71
CA THR A 68 10.89 10.86 0.32
C THR A 68 11.30 11.00 -1.15
N GLY A 69 11.08 12.17 -1.74
CA GLY A 69 11.37 12.47 -3.14
C GLY A 69 10.12 12.51 -4.02
N ASP A 70 10.34 12.74 -5.33
CA ASP A 70 9.26 13.00 -6.30
C ASP A 70 8.41 11.76 -6.62
N VAL A 71 8.96 10.56 -6.39
CA VAL A 71 8.28 9.29 -6.67
C VAL A 71 8.14 8.48 -5.39
N VAL A 72 7.02 8.65 -4.70
CA VAL A 72 6.64 7.80 -3.56
C VAL A 72 5.66 6.73 -4.03
N PRO A 73 5.98 5.42 -3.90
CA PRO A 73 5.06 4.38 -4.32
C PRO A 73 3.76 4.42 -3.52
N THR A 74 2.65 4.60 -4.25
CA THR A 74 1.30 4.58 -3.68
C THR A 74 0.57 3.30 -4.09
N ARG A 75 -0.33 2.84 -3.21
CA ARG A 75 -1.19 1.69 -3.47
C ARG A 75 -2.63 2.15 -3.49
N ARG A 76 -3.33 1.94 -4.61
CA ARG A 76 -4.76 2.25 -4.75
C ARG A 76 -5.60 1.10 -4.20
N LEU A 77 -6.38 1.38 -3.15
CA LEU A 77 -7.42 0.46 -2.66
C LEU A 77 -8.72 0.74 -3.41
N VAL A 78 -9.33 -0.29 -3.98
CA VAL A 78 -10.60 -0.17 -4.73
C VAL A 78 -11.60 -1.15 -4.15
N GLY A 79 -12.73 -0.62 -3.67
CA GLY A 79 -13.88 -1.41 -3.25
C GLY A 79 -14.85 -1.63 -4.40
N PHE A 80 -15.33 -2.86 -4.56
CA PHE A 80 -16.36 -3.20 -5.54
C PHE A 80 -17.60 -3.72 -4.83
N VAL A 81 -18.77 -3.32 -5.31
CA VAL A 81 -20.06 -3.87 -4.87
C VAL A 81 -20.82 -4.41 -6.08
N ARG A 82 -21.62 -5.45 -5.86
CA ARG A 82 -22.54 -5.94 -6.89
C ARG A 82 -23.50 -4.81 -7.28
N ARG A 83 -23.90 -4.77 -8.56
CA ARG A 83 -24.94 -3.84 -9.04
C ARG A 83 -26.19 -3.95 -8.15
N GLY A 84 -26.69 -2.81 -7.65
CA GLY A 84 -27.81 -2.75 -6.70
C GLY A 84 -27.43 -3.00 -5.24
N GLY A 85 -26.26 -3.56 -4.94
CA GLY A 85 -25.78 -3.83 -3.58
C GLY A 85 -25.53 -2.58 -2.74
N SER A 86 -25.27 -1.43 -3.37
CA SER A 86 -25.17 -0.14 -2.69
C SER A 86 -26.48 0.34 -2.04
N ARG A 87 -27.62 -0.28 -2.39
CA ARG A 87 -28.93 0.00 -1.78
C ARG A 87 -29.13 -0.73 -0.46
N THR A 88 -28.34 -1.77 -0.18
CA THR A 88 -28.39 -2.47 1.10
C THR A 88 -27.78 -1.58 2.19
N PRO A 89 -28.50 -1.28 3.29
CA PRO A 89 -27.99 -0.40 4.34
C PRO A 89 -26.61 -0.81 4.86
N LEU A 90 -26.40 -2.10 5.12
CA LEU A 90 -25.12 -2.64 5.59
C LEU A 90 -23.95 -2.33 4.63
N VAL A 91 -24.17 -2.48 3.32
CA VAL A 91 -23.14 -2.21 2.31
C VAL A 91 -22.85 -0.71 2.21
N ARG A 92 -23.91 0.11 2.21
CA ARG A 92 -23.78 1.58 2.20
C ARG A 92 -22.99 2.06 3.42
N ASP A 93 -23.34 1.58 4.60
CA ASP A 93 -22.75 2.01 5.85
C ASP A 93 -21.30 1.52 5.97
N GLY A 94 -21.00 0.29 5.53
CA GLY A 94 -19.63 -0.21 5.43
C GLY A 94 -18.77 0.57 4.44
N LEU A 95 -19.31 0.93 3.26
CA LEU A 95 -18.60 1.78 2.30
C LEU A 95 -18.36 3.19 2.83
N ARG A 96 -19.29 3.75 3.59
CA ARG A 96 -19.10 5.04 4.27
C ARG A 96 -17.95 4.95 5.27
N ALA A 97 -17.96 3.96 6.17
CA ALA A 97 -16.91 3.76 7.15
C ALA A 97 -15.52 3.56 6.51
N LEU A 98 -15.44 2.81 5.41
CA LEU A 98 -14.19 2.64 4.66
C LEU A 98 -13.67 3.96 4.06
N ARG A 99 -14.55 4.84 3.59
CA ARG A 99 -14.16 6.15 3.06
C ARG A 99 -13.70 7.10 4.17
N GLU A 100 -14.37 7.09 5.31
CA GLU A 100 -14.00 7.88 6.49
C GLU A 100 -12.61 7.46 6.99
N ALA A 101 -12.38 6.16 7.20
CA ALA A 101 -11.07 5.62 7.60
C ALA A 101 -9.96 5.93 6.57
N ALA A 102 -10.30 5.93 5.28
CA ALA A 102 -9.35 6.30 4.23
C ALA A 102 -8.99 7.79 4.25
N ALA A 103 -9.95 8.68 4.57
CA ALA A 103 -9.72 10.11 4.70
C ALA A 103 -8.81 10.43 5.91
N GLU A 104 -9.03 9.76 7.04
CA GLU A 104 -8.15 9.84 8.22
C GLU A 104 -6.72 9.38 7.90
N SER A 105 -6.60 8.29 7.13
CA SER A 105 -5.32 7.75 6.70
C SER A 105 -4.60 8.63 5.67
N GLY A 106 -5.36 9.40 4.87
CA GLY A 106 -4.85 10.32 3.84
C GLY A 106 -4.45 11.70 4.38
N GLY A 107 -5.07 12.15 5.48
CA GLY A 107 -4.82 13.45 6.11
C GLY A 107 -3.40 13.65 6.66
N ALA A 108 -2.64 12.57 6.85
CA ALA A 108 -1.24 12.66 7.27
C ALA A 108 -0.27 13.06 6.13
N HIS A 109 -0.71 13.14 4.86
CA HIS A 109 0.19 13.34 3.70
C HIS A 109 -0.47 14.10 2.53
N GLY A 110 -0.88 15.35 2.77
CA GLY A 110 -1.35 16.25 1.73
C GLY A 110 -0.22 16.70 0.80
N GLY A 111 -0.05 15.99 -0.33
CA GLY A 111 0.58 16.49 -1.54
C GLY A 111 -0.47 16.49 -2.66
N ALA A 112 -0.80 17.68 -3.16
CA ALA A 112 -1.82 17.89 -4.17
C ALA A 112 -1.44 17.21 -5.50
N HIS A 113 -2.35 16.41 -6.04
CA HIS A 113 -2.39 16.16 -7.48
C HIS A 113 -3.71 16.72 -7.99
N SER A 114 -3.58 17.88 -8.66
CA SER A 114 -4.64 18.55 -9.39
C SER A 114 -5.26 17.61 -10.42
N GLY A 115 -6.58 17.72 -10.53
CA GLY A 115 -7.42 16.85 -11.35
C GLY A 115 -7.16 16.94 -12.85
N GLY A 116 -7.70 15.93 -13.52
CA GLY A 116 -7.92 15.88 -14.95
C GLY A 116 -9.16 15.03 -15.21
N SER A 117 -10.33 15.60 -14.95
CA SER A 117 -11.61 15.09 -15.44
C SER A 117 -11.72 15.50 -16.90
N GLY A 118 -11.79 14.52 -17.79
CA GLY A 118 -12.02 14.71 -19.22
C GLY A 118 -12.84 13.53 -19.71
N LEU A 119 -14.08 13.87 -20.07
CA LEU A 119 -15.16 13.14 -20.75
C LEU A 119 -14.77 11.81 -21.43
#